data_AF-A0A0F9BKP7-F1
#
_entry.id   AF-A0A0F9BKP7-F1
#
_cell.length_a   1.000
_cell.length_b   1.000
_cell.length_c   1.000
_cell.angle_alpha   90.00
_cell.angle_beta   90.00
_cell.angle_gamma   90.00
#
_symmetry.space_group_name_H-M   'P 1'
#
loop_
_entity.id
_entity.type
_entity.pdbx_description
1 polymer ?
#
loop_
_entity_poly.entity_id
_entity_poly.type
_entity_poly.pdbx_seq_one_letter_code
_entity_poly.pdbx_strand_id
1 'polypeptide(L)' 'MGPIPLPTKRLRVPVLKAPSGQGTATWAKFEMRIHKRLFEIITNERSMHLIMKIQIPESVLVEIELM' A
#
# COMPACT_ATOMS: atom_id res chain seq x y z
N MET A 1 14.49 15.69 1.22
CA MET A 1 13.27 15.72 0.38
C MET A 1 12.11 15.20 1.21
N GLY A 2 10.90 15.73 1.01
CA GLY A 2 9.71 15.28 1.76
C GLY A 2 9.17 13.94 1.25
N PRO A 3 8.16 13.34 1.91
CA PRO A 3 7.48 12.15 1.41
C PRO A 3 6.81 12.41 0.07
N ILE A 4 7.20 11.68 -0.97
CA ILE A 4 6.58 11.75 -2.30
C ILE A 4 5.46 10.70 -2.35
N PRO A 5 4.18 11.11 -2.47
CA PRO A 5 3.09 10.15 -2.62
C PRO A 5 3.12 9.57 -4.04
N LEU A 6 3.25 8.24 -4.14
CA LEU A 6 3.09 7.55 -5.41
C LEU A 6 1.60 7.27 -5.69
N PRO A 7 1.21 7.10 -6.97
CA PRO A 7 -0.16 6.79 -7.32
C PRO A 7 -0.71 5.59 -6.55
N THR A 8 -1.89 5.75 -5.95
CA THR A 8 -2.56 4.67 -5.22
C THR A 8 -3.07 3.62 -6.20
N LYS A 9 -2.60 2.37 -6.08
CA LYS A 9 -3.12 1.27 -6.87
C LYS A 9 -4.48 0.83 -6.32
N ARG A 10 -5.48 0.78 -7.19
CA ARG A 10 -6.86 0.40 -6.85
C ARG A 10 -7.18 -0.94 -7.49
N LEU A 11 -7.20 -2.00 -6.70
CA LEU A 11 -7.64 -3.33 -7.15
C LEU A 11 -9.15 -3.40 -6.93
N ARG A 12 -9.92 -3.62 -8.00
CA ARG A 12 -11.38 -3.69 -7.96
C ARG A 12 -11.81 -5.11 -8.31
N VAL A 13 -12.60 -5.72 -7.42
CA VAL A 13 -13.16 -7.06 -7.63
C VAL A 13 -14.68 -6.95 -7.52
N PRO A 14 -15.39 -6.79 -8.65
CA PRO A 14 -16.84 -6.89 -8.67
C PRO A 14 -17.26 -8.35 -8.55
N VAL A 15 -18.08 -8.68 -7.57
CA VAL A 15 -18.59 -10.03 -7.32
C VAL A 15 -20.11 -10.02 -7.37
N LEU A 16 -20.71 -11.06 -7.96
CA LEU A 16 -22.15 -11.22 -7.92
C LEU A 16 -22.58 -11.54 -6.48
N LYS A 17 -23.56 -10.81 -5.95
CA LYS A 17 -24.06 -11.06 -4.59
C LYS A 17 -24.77 -12.40 -4.46
N ALA A 18 -25.44 -12.84 -5.53
CA ALA A 18 -26.16 -14.10 -5.56
C ALA A 18 -25.17 -15.27 -5.75
N PRO A 19 -25.10 -16.24 -4.83
CA PRO A 19 -24.16 -17.36 -4.94
C PRO A 19 -24.54 -18.36 -6.04
N SER A 20 -25.83 -18.50 -6.34
CA SER A 20 -26.37 -19.42 -7.36
C SER A 20 -26.65 -18.75 -8.72
N GLY A 21 -26.41 -17.44 -8.85
CA GLY A 21 -26.70 -16.68 -10.07
C GLY A 21 -28.19 -16.45 -10.37
N GLN A 22 -29.09 -16.88 -9.49
CA GLN A 22 -30.55 -16.72 -9.66
C GLN A 22 -31.05 -15.39 -9.06
N GLY A 23 -32.11 -14.83 -9.65
CA GLY A 23 -32.71 -13.56 -9.24
C GLY A 23 -32.05 -12.33 -9.87
N THR A 24 -32.30 -11.15 -9.29
CA THR A 24 -31.80 -9.87 -9.83
C THR A 24 -30.29 -9.76 -9.71
N ALA A 25 -29.61 -9.52 -10.84
CA ALA A 25 -28.17 -9.38 -10.90
C ALA A 25 -27.70 -8.16 -10.08
N THR A 26 -27.31 -8.42 -8.83
CA THR A 26 -26.83 -7.40 -7.90
C THR A 26 -25.34 -7.61 -7.66
N TRP A 27 -24.54 -6.58 -7.83
CA TRP A 27 -23.08 -6.65 -7.75
C TRP A 27 -22.56 -5.99 -6.47
N ALA A 28 -21.67 -6.68 -5.76
CA ALA A 28 -20.85 -6.10 -4.72
C ALA A 28 -19.53 -5.61 -5.35
N LYS A 29 -19.11 -4.38 -5.00
CA LYS A 29 -17.87 -3.79 -5.49
C LYS A 29 -16.86 -3.79 -4.35
N PHE A 30 -15.97 -4.78 -4.33
CA PHE A 30 -14.86 -4.79 -3.40
C PHE A 30 -13.69 -4.01 -3.98
N GLU A 31 -13.05 -3.18 -3.16
CA GLU A 31 -11.88 -2.40 -3.54
C GLU A 31 -10.78 -2.59 -2.50
N MET A 32 -9.56 -2.87 -2.97
CA MET A 32 -8.34 -2.81 -2.17
C MET A 32 -7.49 -1.64 -2.68
N ARG A 33 -7.09 -0.75 -1.76
CA ARG A 33 -6.31 0.46 -2.06
C ARG A 33 -4.92 0.36 -1.46
N ILE A 34 -3.92 0.27 -2.33
CA ILE A 34 -2.52 0.17 -1.93
C ILE A 34 -1.89 1.56 -2.08
N HIS A 35 -1.52 2.17 -0.95
CA HIS A 35 -0.88 3.48 -0.90
C HIS A 35 0.63 3.29 -0.80
N LYS A 36 1.38 3.79 -1.79
CA LYS A 36 2.85 3.75 -1.78
C LYS A 36 3.40 5.17 -1.59
N ARG A 37 4.43 5.33 -0.78
CA ARG A 37 5.15 6.59 -0.56
C ARG A 37 6.64 6.34 -0.75
N LEU A 38 7.32 7.28 -1.40
CA LEU A 38 8.76 7.26 -1.62
C LEU A 38 9.42 8.30 -0.70
N PHE A 39 10.52 7.91 -0.07
CA PHE A 39 11.37 8.81 0.72
C PHE A 39 12.76 8.82 0.10
N GLU A 40 13.19 9.99 -0.36
CA GLU A 40 14.57 10.21 -0.80
C GLU A 40 15.34 10.90 0.33
N ILE A 41 16.33 10.20 0.87
CA ILE A 41 17.15 10.66 1.98
C ILE A 41 18.61 10.63 1.53
N ILE A 42 19.31 11.75 1.70
CA ILE A 42 20.77 11.80 1.56
C ILE A 42 21.32 11.44 2.95
N THR A 43 21.91 10.26 3.10
CA THR A 43 22.21 9.68 4.41
C THR A 43 23.70 9.34 4.58
N ASN A 44 24.15 9.39 5.84
CA ASN A 44 25.42 8.83 6.32
C ASN A 44 25.08 7.58 7.18
N GLU A 45 26.00 6.65 7.40
CA GLU A 45 25.74 5.34 8.07
C GLU A 45 24.99 5.48 9.41
N ARG A 46 25.32 6.50 10.21
CA ARG A 46 24.65 6.77 11.49
C ARG A 46 23.15 7.06 11.34
N SER A 47 22.75 7.73 10.27
CA SER A 47 21.35 8.08 9.99
C SER A 47 20.54 6.84 9.62
N MET A 48 21.13 5.86 8.93
CA MET A 48 20.47 4.59 8.59
C MET A 48 20.08 3.79 9.83
N HIS A 49 20.98 3.71 10.82
CA HIS A 49 20.69 3.02 12.09
C HIS A 49 19.56 3.67 12.87
N LEU A 50 19.37 4.98 12.76
CA LEU A 50 18.25 5.68 13.39
C LEU A 50 16.93 5.40 12.67
N ILE A 51 16.94 5.34 11.33
CA ILE A 51 15.76 5.03 10.53
C ILE A 51 15.25 3.60 10.81
N MET A 52 16.16 2.63 10.92
CA MET A 52 15.81 1.24 11.23
C MET A 52 15.17 1.06 12.61
N LYS A 53 15.37 2.00 13.55
CA LYS A 53 14.76 1.96 14.88
C LYS A 53 13.33 2.48 14.92
N ILE A 54 12.85 3.11 13.85
CA ILE A 54 11.50 3.65 13.79
C ILE A 54 10.50 2.49 13.90
N GLN A 55 9.55 2.61 14.82
CA GLN A 55 8.48 1.64 14.99
C GLN A 55 7.50 1.77 13.81
N ILE A 56 7.57 0.80 12.89
CA ILE A 56 6.68 0.72 11.73
C ILE A 56 5.56 -0.26 12.06
N PRO A 57 4.28 0.11 11.86
CA PRO A 57 3.18 -0.81 12.07
C PRO A 57 3.26 -2.00 11.09
N GLU A 58 2.92 -3.20 11.55
CA GLU A 58 2.99 -4.45 10.77
C GLU A 58 2.16 -4.43 9.48
N SER A 59 1.17 -3.53 9.39
CA SER A 59 0.35 -3.35 8.19
C SER A 59 1.07 -2.68 7.02
N VAL A 60 2.32 -2.24 7.20
CA VAL A 60 3.08 -1.49 6.20
C VAL A 60 4.31 -2.28 5.77
N LEU A 61 4.40 -2.55 4.47
CA LEU A 61 5.60 -3.07 3.85
C LEU A 61 6.58 -1.93 3.60
N VAL A 62 7.81 -2.06 4.08
CA VAL A 62 8.90 -1.11 3.84
C VAL A 62 10.03 -1.83 3.10
N GLU A 63 10.43 -1.27 1.97
CA GLU A 63 11.59 -1.70 1.19
C GLU A 63 12.61 -0.57 1.21
N ILE A 64 13.88 -0.91 1.48
CA ILE A 64 14.99 0.04 1.52
C ILE A 64 15.99 -0.41 0.47
N GLU A 65 16.26 0.46 -0.51
CA GLU A 65 17.31 0.26 -1.51
C GLU A 65 18.44 1.27 -1.24
N LEU A 66 19.67 0.77 -1.17
CA LEU A 66 20.89 1.57 -1.11
C LEU A 66 21.42 1.70 -2.53
N MET A 67 21.41 2.91 -3.07
CA MET A 67 22.08 3.25 -4.33
C MET A 67 23.46 3.83 -4.05
#